data_AF-A0A438KDG6-F1
#
_entry.id   AF-A0A438KDG6-F1
#
_cell.length_a   1.000
_cell.length_b   1.000
_cell.length_c   1.000
_cell.angle_alpha   90.00
_cell.angle_beta   90.00
_cell.angle_gamma   90.00
#
_symmetry.space_group_name_H-M   'P 1'
#
loop_
_entity.id
_entity.type
_entity.pdbx_description
1 polymer ?
#
loop_
_entity_poly.entity_id
_entity_poly.type
_entity_poly.pdbx_seq_one_letter_code
_entity_poly.pdbx_strand_id
1 'polypeptide(L)'
;MTSNRWLKESCVPRKASQDMSFGFVVLDGELYVITHMTGIDLTETRRSRQHKRAATMFMQIYHPKKKTWRTLVTSYSSYSYSIHL
;
A
#
# COMPACT_ATOMS: atom_id res chain seq x y z
N MET A 1 13.52 28.55 -15.24
CA MET A 1 13.99 28.76 -13.86
C MET A 1 13.40 27.67 -12.98
N THR A 2 14.22 26.77 -12.47
CA THR A 2 13.81 25.80 -11.45
C THR A 2 13.64 26.56 -10.13
N SER A 3 12.41 26.93 -9.77
CA SER A 3 12.15 27.60 -8.50
C SER A 3 12.12 26.58 -7.37
N ASN A 4 12.88 26.81 -6.29
CA ASN A 4 12.83 26.03 -5.05
C ASN A 4 11.51 26.30 -4.31
N ARG A 5 10.40 25.77 -4.84
CA ARG A 5 9.06 25.92 -4.27
C ARG A 5 8.38 24.57 -4.17
N TRP A 6 7.57 24.42 -3.13
CA TRP A 6 6.66 23.29 -3.00
C TRP A 6 5.45 23.50 -3.89
N LEU A 7 5.10 22.48 -4.67
CA LEU A 7 3.88 22.44 -5.46
C LEU A 7 3.16 21.13 -5.17
N LYS A 8 1.83 21.21 -5.07
CA LYS A 8 1.00 20.01 -4.95
C LYS A 8 0.93 19.30 -6.31
N GLU A 9 1.45 18.07 -6.37
CA GLU A 9 1.44 17.25 -7.60
C GLU A 9 0.16 16.41 -7.71
N SER A 10 -0.16 15.64 -6.67
CA SER A 10 -1.32 14.75 -6.65
C SER A 10 -1.73 14.40 -5.21
N CYS A 11 -2.89 13.74 -5.07
CA CYS A 11 -3.37 13.20 -3.80
C CYS A 11 -3.45 11.67 -3.88
N VAL A 12 -3.06 11.00 -2.81
CA VAL A 12 -3.19 9.55 -2.66
C VAL A 12 -4.70 9.16 -2.72
N PRO A 13 -5.14 8.26 -3.63
CA PRO A 13 -6.56 8.03 -3.88
C PRO A 13 -7.31 7.39 -2.72
N ARG A 14 -6.67 6.49 -1.98
CA ARG A 14 -7.31 5.85 -0.82
C ARG A 14 -6.97 6.68 0.40
N LYS A 15 -7.97 7.34 0.97
CA LYS A 15 -7.84 7.94 2.29
C LYS A 15 -7.60 6.81 3.27
N ALA A 16 -6.46 6.85 3.92
CA ALA A 16 -6.23 6.02 5.07
C ALA A 16 -6.82 6.70 6.31
N SER A 17 -7.10 5.92 7.36
CA SER A 17 -7.48 6.51 8.65
C SER A 17 -6.33 7.39 9.16
N GLN A 18 -6.66 8.43 9.92
CA GLN A 18 -5.69 9.42 10.41
C GLN A 18 -4.56 8.77 11.23
N ASP A 19 -4.80 7.57 11.78
CA ASP A 19 -3.88 6.85 12.66
C ASP A 19 -3.08 5.74 11.95
N MET A 20 -3.21 5.61 10.62
CA MET A 20 -2.44 4.62 9.86
C MET A 20 -1.02 5.13 9.56
N SER A 21 -0.04 4.24 9.71
CA SER A 21 1.33 4.47 9.24
C SER A 21 1.48 4.08 7.76
N PHE A 22 2.29 4.86 7.03
CA PHE A 22 2.62 4.60 5.63
C PHE A 22 4.13 4.55 5.44
N GLY A 23 4.59 3.62 4.62
CA GLY A 23 5.89 3.69 3.98
C GLY A 23 5.77 4.33 2.60
N PHE A 24 6.81 5.03 2.14
CA PHE A 24 6.90 5.43 0.75
C PHE A 24 8.31 5.19 0.20
N VAL A 25 8.38 4.82 -1.08
CA VAL A 25 9.65 4.54 -1.77
C VAL A 25 9.55 4.92 -3.25
N VAL A 26 10.63 5.43 -3.82
CA VAL A 26 10.73 5.68 -5.27
C VAL A 26 11.46 4.51 -5.91
N LEU A 27 10.81 3.85 -6.86
CA LEU A 27 11.35 2.70 -7.60
C LEU A 27 11.01 2.88 -9.08
N ASP A 28 12.01 2.71 -9.94
CA ASP A 28 11.83 2.78 -11.41
C ASP A 28 11.08 4.04 -11.91
N GLY A 29 11.31 5.18 -11.26
CA GLY A 29 10.68 6.45 -11.63
C GLY A 29 9.20 6.59 -11.22
N GLU A 30 8.68 5.69 -10.40
CA GLU A 30 7.34 5.75 -9.81
C GLU A 30 7.42 5.87 -8.28
N LEU A 31 6.42 6.51 -7.68
CA LEU A 31 6.30 6.66 -6.23
C LEU A 31 5.34 5.60 -5.69
N TYR A 32 5.83 4.75 -4.79
CA TYR A 32 5.07 3.72 -4.11
C TYR A 32 4.69 4.22 -2.72
N VAL A 33 3.41 4.15 -2.38
CA VAL A 33 2.88 4.40 -1.03
C VAL A 33 2.35 3.08 -0.51
N ILE A 34 2.88 2.61 0.61
CA ILE A 34 2.66 1.26 1.15
C ILE A 34 1.92 1.40 2.49
N THR A 35 0.81 0.69 2.62
CA THR A 35 0.00 0.60 3.84
C THR A 35 -0.05 -0.86 4.30
N HIS A 36 0.27 -1.10 5.57
CA HIS A 36 0.10 -2.41 6.18
C HIS A 36 -1.36 -2.55 6.65
N MET A 37 -2.14 -3.42 5.99
CA MET A 37 -3.50 -3.72 6.43
C MET A 37 -3.48 -4.99 7.27
N THR A 38 -3.79 -4.84 8.57
CA THR A 38 -4.05 -6.01 9.42
C THR A 38 -5.46 -6.53 9.12
N GLY A 39 -5.69 -7.84 9.29
CA GLY A 39 -6.95 -8.49 8.90
C GLY A 39 -8.22 -7.94 9.55
N ILE A 40 -8.10 -7.03 10.52
CA ILE A 40 -9.20 -6.34 11.21
C ILE A 40 -9.81 -5.24 10.31
N ASP A 41 -9.03 -4.62 9.42
CA ASP A 41 -9.52 -3.52 8.56
C ASP A 41 -10.28 -4.01 7.31
N LEU A 42 -10.23 -5.32 7.01
CA LEU A 42 -10.95 -5.93 5.90
C LEU A 42 -12.33 -6.47 6.31
N THR A 43 -12.60 -6.57 7.61
CA THR A 43 -13.81 -7.23 8.14
C THR A 43 -15.09 -6.41 8.05
N GLU A 44 -15.05 -5.12 7.69
CA GLU A 44 -16.28 -4.34 7.54
C GLU A 44 -17.09 -4.71 6.28
N THR A 45 -16.50 -5.40 5.29
CA THR A 45 -17.20 -5.63 4.01
C THR A 45 -17.51 -7.07 3.62
N ARG A 46 -17.06 -8.13 4.32
CA ARG A 46 -17.55 -9.48 4.00
C ARG A 46 -17.35 -10.52 5.10
N ARG A 47 -18.48 -10.99 5.61
CA ARG A 47 -18.76 -12.25 6.34
C ARG A 47 -17.55 -13.11 6.72
N SER A 48 -17.39 -13.27 8.03
CA SER A 48 -16.94 -14.46 8.76
C SER A 48 -16.60 -15.68 7.90
N ARG A 49 -15.33 -15.79 7.51
CA ARG A 49 -14.64 -17.09 7.47
C ARG A 49 -13.24 -16.89 8.01
N GLN A 50 -13.02 -17.46 9.19
CA GLN A 50 -11.70 -17.59 9.82
C GLN A 50 -10.75 -18.31 8.85
N HIS A 51 -9.97 -17.55 8.09
CA HIS A 51 -8.79 -18.08 7.42
C HIS A 51 -7.61 -17.23 7.88
N LYS A 52 -6.57 -17.94 8.36
CA LYS A 52 -5.24 -17.50 8.80
C LYS A 52 -4.92 -16.02 8.53
N ARG A 53 -4.47 -15.29 9.57
CA ARG A 53 -3.97 -13.90 9.56
C ARG A 53 -3.03 -13.60 8.38
N ALA A 54 -3.57 -13.46 7.17
CA ALA A 54 -2.83 -13.07 5.99
C ALA A 54 -2.66 -11.56 6.10
N ALA A 55 -1.47 -11.12 6.49
CA ALA A 55 -1.12 -9.71 6.36
C ALA A 55 -1.30 -9.33 4.88
N THR A 56 -2.19 -8.39 4.62
CA THR A 56 -2.44 -7.91 3.27
C THR A 56 -1.71 -6.59 3.15
N MET A 57 -0.73 -6.52 2.26
CA MET A 57 -0.04 -5.27 1.97
C MET A 57 -0.77 -4.57 0.82
N PHE A 58 -1.17 -3.33 1.09
CA PHE A 58 -1.83 -2.48 0.12
C PHE A 58 -0.84 -1.43 -0.35
N MET A 59 -0.76 -1.22 -1.66
CA MET A 59 0.11 -0.22 -2.25
C MET A 59 -0.65 0.65 -3.23
N GLN A 60 -0.35 1.94 -3.23
CA GLN A 60 -0.76 2.89 -4.26
C GLN A 60 0.49 3.41 -4.94
N ILE A 61 0.54 3.26 -6.26
CA ILE A 61 1.73 3.57 -7.06
C ILE A 61 1.36 4.74 -7.98
N TYR A 62 2.14 5.82 -7.90
CA TYR A 62 1.96 7.02 -8.70
C TYR A 62 3.00 7.09 -9.81
N HIS A 63 2.51 7.25 -11.04
CA HIS A 63 3.36 7.47 -12.20
C HIS A 63 3.41 8.96 -12.53
N PRO A 64 4.49 9.69 -12.21
CA PRO A 64 4.53 11.16 -12.32
C PRO A 64 4.35 11.67 -13.75
N LYS A 65 4.95 10.99 -14.76
CA LYS A 65 4.78 11.39 -16.17
C LYS A 65 3.34 11.22 -16.68
N LYS A 66 2.64 10.16 -16.25
CA LYS A 66 1.26 9.88 -16.65
C LYS A 66 0.23 10.56 -15.75
N LYS A 67 0.66 11.03 -14.57
CA LYS A 67 -0.18 11.60 -13.51
C LYS A 67 -1.31 10.67 -13.07
N THR A 68 -1.08 9.37 -13.15
CA THR A 68 -2.06 8.33 -12.80
C THR A 68 -1.62 7.56 -11.57
N TRP A 69 -2.59 7.14 -10.78
CA TRP A 69 -2.41 6.18 -9.70
C TRP A 69 -2.84 4.78 -10.13
N ARG A 70 -2.15 3.76 -9.61
CA ARG A 70 -2.56 2.35 -9.68
C ARG A 70 -2.54 1.75 -8.28
N THR A 71 -3.36 0.74 -8.06
CA THR A 71 -3.46 0.05 -6.77
C THR A 71 -2.96 -1.37 -6.92
N LEU A 72 -2.09 -1.80 -6.01
CA LEU A 72 -1.61 -3.18 -5.92
C LEU A 72 -1.95 -3.73 -4.53
N VAL A 73 -2.55 -4.92 -4.50
CA VAL A 73 -2.88 -5.61 -3.25
C VAL A 73 -2.16 -6.95 -3.26
N THR A 74 -1.29 -7.17 -2.28
CA THR A 74 -0.53 -8.42 -2.15
C THR A 74 -0.94 -9.11 -0.87
N SER A 75 -1.46 -10.34 -0.97
CA SER A 75 -1.71 -11.19 0.19
C SER A 75 -0.45 -12.00 0.50
N TYR A 76 0.08 -11.85 1.72
CA TYR A 76 1.08 -12.77 2.21
C TYR A 76 0.37 -14.02 2.73
N SER A 77 0.30 -15.05 1.88
CA SER A 77 0.06 -16.41 2.35
C SER A 77 1.27 -16.83 3.18
N SER A 78 1.06 -17.21 4.44
CA SER A 78 2.11 -17.80 5.27
C SER A 78 2.46 -19.19 4.71
N TYR A 79 3.25 -19.23 3.64
CA TYR A 79 4.01 -20.42 3.31
C TYR A 79 5.18 -20.46 4.29
N SER A 80 5.05 -21.27 5.33
CA SER A 80 6.15 -21.65 6.20
C SER A 80 7.18 -22.37 5.34
N TYR A 81 8.17 -21.64 4.83
CA TYR A 81 9.42 -22.26 4.40
C TYR A 81 10.11 -22.75 5.67
N SER A 82 9.91 -24.02 6.00
CA SER A 82 10.72 -24.72 6.98
C SER A 82 12.14 -24.77 6.42
N ILE A 83 12.97 -23.80 6.80
CA ILE A 83 14.40 -23.89 6.58
C ILE A 83 14.89 -24.91 7.60
N HIS A 84 14.97 -26.17 7.19
CA HIS A 84 15.71 -27.18 7.92
C HIS A 84 17.21 -26.82 7.78
N LEU A 85 17.79 -26.33 8.87
CA LEU A 85 19.23 -26.33 9.11
C LEU A 85 19.66 -27.70 9.64
#